data_AF-A0A1I7M3N7-F1
#
_entry.id   AF-A0A1I7M3N7-F1
#
_cell.length_a   1.000
_cell.length_b   1.000
_cell.length_c   1.000
_cell.angle_alpha   90.00
_cell.angle_beta   90.00
_cell.angle_gamma   90.00
#
_symmetry.space_group_name_H-M   'P 1'
#
loop_
_entity.id
_entity.type
_entity.pdbx_description
1 polymer ?
#
loop_
_entity_poly.entity_id
_entity_poly.type
_entity_poly.pdbx_seq_one_letter_code
_entity_poly.pdbx_strand_id
1 'polypeptide(L)'
;MIELRYTGLGFDEQELIDHIKASGKNFMVQGQRIKTLANHTKPKSLDVWLRNRFPKMQDTKLADNYVIDALVETGRFTATKERCPDSGKLCKAIRLA
;
A
#
# COMPACT_ATOMS: atom_id res chain seq x y z
N MET A 1 -10.45 -0.19 -10.48
CA MET A 1 -10.22 -1.39 -9.64
C MET A 1 -8.79 -1.86 -9.84
N ILE A 2 -8.05 -2.15 -8.78
CA ILE A 2 -6.67 -2.65 -8.84
C ILE A 2 -6.67 -4.15 -8.53
N GLU A 3 -6.31 -4.96 -9.52
CA GLU A 3 -6.15 -6.41 -9.35
C GLU A 3 -4.80 -6.74 -8.72
N LEU A 4 -4.81 -7.71 -7.81
CA LEU A 4 -3.59 -8.31 -7.30
C LEU A 4 -3.23 -9.52 -8.16
N ARG A 5 -1.94 -9.89 -8.17
CA ARG A 5 -1.41 -11.10 -8.84
C ARG A 5 -2.06 -12.43 -8.39
N TYR A 6 -2.87 -12.41 -7.34
CA TYR A 6 -3.55 -13.57 -6.79
C TYR A 6 -4.99 -13.54 -7.30
N THR A 7 -5.39 -14.58 -8.02
CA THR A 7 -6.70 -14.67 -8.68
C THR A 7 -7.84 -14.38 -7.71
N GLY A 8 -8.74 -13.47 -8.12
CA GLY A 8 -9.91 -13.08 -7.34
C GLY A 8 -9.62 -12.10 -6.19
N LEU A 9 -8.39 -11.61 -6.06
CA LEU A 9 -8.07 -10.55 -5.10
C LEU A 9 -7.83 -9.23 -5.82
N GLY A 10 -8.48 -8.18 -5.31
CA GLY A 10 -8.34 -6.83 -5.81
C GLY A 10 -9.00 -5.85 -4.85
N PHE A 11 -8.74 -4.57 -5.04
CA PHE A 11 -9.33 -3.52 -4.21
C PHE A 11 -9.75 -2.34 -5.09
N ASP A 12 -10.71 -1.57 -4.59
CA ASP A 12 -11.09 -0.31 -5.21
C ASP A 12 -10.09 0.79 -4.82
N GLU A 13 -9.51 1.47 -5.81
CA GLU A 13 -8.61 2.59 -5.58
C GLU A 13 -9.27 3.72 -4.79
N GLN A 14 -10.59 3.90 -4.88
CA GLN A 14 -11.30 4.92 -4.12
C GLN A 14 -11.25 4.63 -2.61
N GLU A 15 -11.37 3.37 -2.19
CA GLU A 15 -11.22 3.00 -0.78
C GLU A 15 -9.81 3.33 -0.25
N LEU A 16 -8.79 3.17 -1.10
CA LEU A 16 -7.42 3.53 -0.75
C LEU A 16 -7.25 5.05 -0.64
N ILE A 17 -7.84 5.83 -1.56
CA ILE A 17 -7.84 7.30 -1.51
C ILE A 17 -8.49 7.78 -0.21
N ASP A 18 -9.66 7.25 0.12
CA ASP A 18 -10.42 7.62 1.30
C ASP A 18 -9.64 7.28 2.58
N HIS A 19 -8.99 6.11 2.60
CA HIS A 19 -8.11 5.72 3.71
C HIS A 19 -6.91 6.66 3.87
N ILE A 20 -6.26 7.07 2.77
CA ILE A 20 -5.14 8.02 2.81
C ILE A 20 -5.60 9.37 3.35
N LYS A 21 -6.72 9.91 2.84
CA LYS A 21 -7.29 11.18 3.31
C LYS A 21 -7.70 11.13 4.78
N ALA A 22 -8.36 10.05 5.21
CA ALA A 22 -8.76 9.86 6.61
C ALA A 22 -7.56 9.80 7.57
N SER A 23 -6.37 9.43 7.09
CA SER A 23 -5.14 9.48 7.88
C SER A 23 -4.55 10.89 8.07
N GLY A 24 -5.15 11.92 7.46
CA GLY A 24 -4.66 13.30 7.46
C GLY A 24 -3.43 13.51 6.58
N LYS A 25 -3.17 12.60 5.63
CA LYS A 25 -2.03 12.64 4.72
C LYS A 25 -2.50 12.66 3.28
N ASN A 26 -1.57 12.99 2.38
CA ASN A 26 -1.75 12.84 0.94
C ASN A 26 -0.88 11.71 0.36
N PHE A 27 -0.23 10.90 1.20
CA PHE A 27 0.65 9.82 0.76
C PHE A 27 0.54 8.57 1.65
N MET A 28 0.96 7.43 1.09
CA MET A 28 1.14 6.19 1.82
C MET A 28 2.40 5.47 1.36
N VAL A 29 3.21 5.02 2.32
CA VAL A 29 4.44 4.26 2.04
C VAL A 29 4.06 2.85 1.57
N GLN A 30 4.67 2.36 0.48
CA GLN A 30 4.43 1.00 -0.04
C GLN A 30 4.70 -0.04 1.05
N GLY A 31 5.89 0.01 1.64
CA GLY A 31 6.24 -0.72 2.85
C GLY A 31 6.31 -2.23 2.74
N GLN A 32 6.29 -2.81 1.54
CA GLN A 32 6.36 -4.25 1.28
C GLN A 32 7.48 -4.98 2.05
N ARG A 33 7.16 -6.11 2.70
CA ARG A 33 8.12 -6.97 3.44
C ARG A 33 7.78 -8.45 3.32
N ILE A 34 8.78 -9.33 3.36
CA ILE A 34 8.56 -10.78 3.55
C ILE A 34 8.65 -11.05 5.05
N LYS A 35 7.58 -10.76 5.78
CA LYS A 35 7.40 -10.98 7.22
C LYS A 35 5.93 -11.28 7.49
N THR A 36 5.64 -11.92 8.62
CA THR A 36 4.26 -12.04 9.11
C THR A 36 3.67 -10.66 9.41
N LEU A 37 2.35 -10.53 9.35
CA LEU A 37 1.64 -9.29 9.66
C LEU A 37 1.96 -8.81 11.07
N ALA A 38 1.97 -9.73 12.04
CA ALA A 38 2.30 -9.44 13.44
C ALA A 38 3.71 -8.86 13.64
N ASN A 39 4.66 -9.22 12.77
CA ASN A 39 6.06 -8.78 12.84
C ASN A 39 6.38 -7.66 11.84
N HIS A 40 5.36 -7.01 11.27
CA HIS A 40 5.56 -5.99 10.24
C HIS A 40 6.06 -4.67 10.84
N THR A 41 7.23 -4.21 10.39
CA THR A 41 7.90 -3.01 10.94
C THR A 41 7.34 -1.68 10.41
N LYS A 42 6.27 -1.72 9.61
CA LYS A 42 5.64 -0.54 8.99
C LYS A 42 4.12 -0.69 9.03
N PRO A 43 3.49 -0.59 10.21
CA PRO A 43 2.07 -0.90 10.39
C PRO A 43 1.14 0.04 9.60
N LYS A 44 1.62 1.21 9.18
CA LYS A 44 0.82 2.21 8.43
C LYS A 44 1.11 2.21 6.92
N SER A 45 1.63 1.10 6.40
CA SER A 45 2.00 0.98 4.99
C SER A 45 0.90 0.37 4.13
N LEU A 46 1.00 0.56 2.81
CA LEU A 46 0.12 -0.05 1.82
C LEU A 46 0.13 -1.58 1.94
N ASP A 47 1.28 -2.19 2.19
CA ASP A 47 1.39 -3.64 2.38
C ASP A 47 0.52 -4.14 3.55
N VAL A 48 0.55 -3.43 4.68
CA VAL A 48 -0.28 -3.79 5.84
C VAL A 48 -1.75 -3.50 5.59
N TRP A 49 -2.06 -2.39 4.92
CA TRP A 49 -3.44 -2.06 4.54
C TRP A 49 -4.07 -3.16 3.67
N LEU A 50 -3.32 -3.67 2.67
CA LEU A 50 -3.76 -4.80 1.84
C LEU A 50 -3.89 -6.10 2.66
N ARG A 51 -2.90 -6.45 3.48
CA ARG A 51 -2.94 -7.67 4.30
C ARG A 51 -4.15 -7.71 5.24
N ASN A 52 -4.53 -6.57 5.81
CA ASN A 52 -5.72 -6.47 6.66
C ASN A 52 -7.03 -6.72 5.89
N ARG A 53 -7.06 -6.43 4.58
CA ARG A 53 -8.24 -6.66 3.72
C ARG A 53 -8.39 -8.10 3.25
N PHE A 54 -7.29 -8.86 3.24
CA PHE A 54 -7.28 -10.23 2.74
C PHE A 54 -6.84 -11.20 3.84
N PRO A 55 -7.76 -11.67 4.71
CA PRO A 55 -7.43 -12.52 5.86
C PRO A 55 -6.62 -13.78 5.51
N LYS A 56 -6.91 -14.39 4.35
CA LYS A 56 -6.20 -15.58 3.86
C LYS A 56 -4.76 -15.31 3.42
N MET A 57 -4.37 -14.03 3.32
CA MET A 57 -3.09 -13.58 2.77
C MET A 57 -2.31 -12.66 3.73
N GLN A 58 -2.67 -12.63 5.03
CA GLN A 58 -2.08 -11.69 6.01
C GLN A 58 -0.55 -11.79 6.11
N ASP A 59 0.02 -12.99 6.01
CA ASP A 59 1.47 -13.21 6.06
C ASP A 59 2.15 -13.18 4.69
N THR A 60 1.40 -12.83 3.65
CA THR A 60 1.90 -12.66 2.29
C THR A 60 2.17 -11.20 2.00
N LYS A 61 3.27 -10.92 1.31
CA LYS A 61 3.56 -9.60 0.76
C LYS A 61 2.59 -9.29 -0.39
N LEU A 62 1.84 -8.19 -0.29
CA LEU A 62 0.76 -7.85 -1.22
C LEU A 62 1.01 -6.53 -1.97
N ALA A 63 1.77 -5.59 -1.42
CA ALA A 63 2.09 -4.31 -2.08
C ALA A 63 3.35 -4.39 -2.94
N ASP A 64 3.44 -5.36 -3.85
CA ASP A 64 4.54 -5.49 -4.81
C ASP A 64 4.67 -4.25 -5.72
N ASN A 65 5.77 -4.18 -6.50
CA ASN A 65 5.99 -3.03 -7.40
C ASN A 65 4.87 -2.86 -8.43
N TYR A 66 4.35 -3.95 -9.00
CA TYR A 66 3.26 -3.87 -9.98
C TYR A 66 2.00 -3.19 -9.41
N VAL A 67 1.74 -3.30 -8.09
CA VAL A 67 0.60 -2.62 -7.45
C VAL A 67 0.78 -1.11 -7.48
N ILE A 68 2.02 -0.63 -7.28
CA ILE A 68 2.33 0.79 -7.39
C ILE A 68 2.15 1.25 -8.82
N ASP A 69 2.63 0.46 -9.78
CA ASP A 69 2.56 0.79 -11.19
C ASP A 69 1.08 0.86 -11.65
N ALA A 70 0.26 -0.14 -11.29
CA ALA A 70 -1.18 -0.14 -11.54
C ALA A 70 -1.91 1.04 -10.88
N LEU A 71 -1.53 1.44 -9.67
CA LEU A 71 -2.08 2.63 -9.02
C LEU A 71 -1.71 3.91 -9.79
N VAL A 72 -0.47 4.04 -10.25
CA VAL A 72 -0.04 5.19 -11.05
C VAL A 72 -0.75 5.25 -12.40
N GLU A 73 -0.98 4.10 -13.05
CA GLU A 73 -1.72 4.00 -14.32
C GLU A 73 -3.14 4.55 -14.25
N THR A 74 -3.77 4.57 -13.06
CA THR A 74 -5.08 5.21 -12.88
C THR A 74 -5.06 6.74 -13.07
N GLY A 75 -3.88 7.37 -13.06
CA GLY A 75 -3.73 8.83 -13.06
C GLY A 75 -4.12 9.51 -11.74
N ARG A 76 -4.57 8.75 -10.73
CA ARG A 76 -4.96 9.27 -9.41
C ARG A 76 -3.82 9.28 -8.39
N PHE A 77 -2.71 8.65 -8.73
CA PHE A 77 -1.56 8.51 -7.85
C PHE A 77 -0.26 8.84 -8.58
N THR A 78 0.71 9.35 -7.83
CA THR A 78 2.09 9.53 -8.27
C THR A 78 3.02 8.66 -7.43
N ALA A 79 3.94 7.92 -8.07
CA ALA A 79 5.01 7.22 -7.37
C ALA A 79 6.08 8.21 -6.91
N THR A 80 6.43 8.16 -5.63
CA THR A 80 7.39 9.09 -5.02
C THR A 80 8.22 8.41 -3.93
N LYS A 81 9.16 9.14 -3.34
CA LYS A 81 9.87 8.77 -2.12
C LYS A 81 9.44 9.69 -0.99
N GLU A 82 8.93 9.11 0.08
CA GLU A 82 8.46 9.83 1.25
C GLU A 82 9.23 9.42 2.51
N ARG A 83 9.31 10.33 3.46
CA ARG A 83 9.86 10.01 4.77
C ARG A 83 8.87 9.08 5.50
N CYS A 84 9.30 7.84 5.73
CA CYS A 84 8.45 6.86 6.37
C CYS A 84 8.19 7.26 7.83
N PRO A 85 6.92 7.34 8.26
CA PRO A 85 6.59 7.72 9.64
C PRO A 85 7.09 6.69 10.66
N ASP A 86 7.16 5.41 10.27
CA ASP A 86 7.53 4.33 11.19
C ASP A 86 9.05 4.17 11.34
N SER A 87 9.83 4.49 10.30
CA SER A 87 11.28 4.22 10.27
C SER A 87 12.15 5.45 10.08
N GLY A 88 11.60 6.63 9.82
CA GLY A 88 12.33 7.88 9.53
C GLY A 88 13.12 7.91 8.21
N LYS A 89 13.32 6.75 7.57
CA LYS A 89 14.03 6.60 6.28
C LYS A 89 13.13 6.95 5.09
N LEU A 90 13.75 7.44 4.00
CA LEU A 90 13.08 7.61 2.70
C LEU A 90 12.65 6.26 2.14
N CYS A 91 11.37 6.12 1.81
CA CYS A 91 10.78 4.88 1.30
C CYS A 91 9.93 5.16 0.06
N LYS A 92 9.83 4.16 -0.84
CA LYS A 92 8.88 4.20 -1.96
C LYS A 92 7.46 4.34 -1.41
N ALA A 93 6.71 5.26 -2.00
CA ALA A 93 5.37 5.63 -1.58
C ALA A 93 4.51 6.00 -2.80
N ILE A 94 3.21 5.98 -2.60
CA ILE A 94 2.23 6.62 -3.48
C ILE A 94 1.78 7.93 -2.85
N ARG A 95 1.60 8.96 -3.66
CA ARG A 95 0.97 10.22 -3.29
C ARG A 95 -0.28 10.42 -4.13
N LEU A 96 -1.33 10.98 -3.54
CA LEU A 96 -2.52 11.40 -4.28
C LEU A 96 -2.11 12.50 -5.29
N ALA A 97 -2.54 12.36 -6.53
CA ALA A 97 -2.33 13.34 -7.59
C ALA A 97 -3.20 14.60 -7.39
#